data_AF-A0A8R1TRP6-F1
#
_entry.id   AF-A0A8R1TRP6-F1
#
_cell.length_a   1.000
_cell.length_b   1.000
_cell.length_c   1.000
_cell.angle_alpha   90.00
_cell.angle_beta   90.00
_cell.angle_gamma   90.00
#
_symmetry.space_group_name_H-M   'P 1'
#
loop_
_entity.id
_entity.type
_entity.pdbx_description
1 polymer ?
#
loop_
_entity_poly.entity_id
_entity_poly.type
_entity_poly.pdbx_seq_one_letter_code
_entity_poly.pdbx_strand_id
1 'polypeptide(L)'
;MEILTVLQTVYYVICFACASMDTLRETTDHGPHKKHPTTPSYWRQSKLHRISDFMYFTAALPVGAVTCILFWYFYANEPKLITPEWAEELISSSMNHIMLTASLPFILVDTLLTCHRAPSRKIGSVVVTAEVAFYYSM
;
A
#
# COMPACT_ATOMS: atom_id res chain seq x y z
N MET A 1 1.33 4.72 14.76
CA MET A 1 0.73 5.48 13.64
C MET A 1 1.81 6.01 12.68
N GLU A 2 2.85 6.66 13.20
CA GLU A 2 3.92 7.27 12.37
C GLU A 2 4.60 6.30 11.40
N ILE A 3 4.96 5.08 11.83
CA ILE A 3 5.65 4.12 10.96
C ILE A 3 4.81 3.73 9.73
N LEU A 4 3.50 3.50 9.91
CA LEU A 4 2.60 3.16 8.80
C LEU A 4 2.47 4.32 7.83
N THR A 5 2.31 5.54 8.34
CA THR A 5 2.22 6.75 7.51
C THR A 5 3.51 6.96 6.72
N VAL A 6 4.68 6.81 7.37
CA VAL A 6 5.98 6.92 6.69
C VAL A 6 6.12 5.87 5.59
N LEU A 7 5.81 4.60 5.89
CA LEU A 7 5.87 3.52 4.91
C LEU A 7 4.94 3.77 3.71
N GLN A 8 3.71 4.22 3.97
CA GLN A 8 2.74 4.58 2.93
C GLN A 8 3.22 5.77 2.10
N THR A 9 3.75 6.82 2.72
CA THR A 9 4.30 7.97 2.00
C THR A 9 5.46 7.55 1.11
N VAL A 10 6.40 6.74 1.61
CA VAL A 10 7.52 6.22 0.80
C VAL A 10 6.99 5.38 -0.36
N TYR A 11 6.02 4.51 -0.11
CA TYR A 11 5.38 3.71 -1.15
C TYR A 11 4.74 4.59 -2.23
N TYR A 12 3.91 5.56 -1.85
CA TYR A 12 3.25 6.46 -2.80
C TYR A 12 4.22 7.32 -3.60
N VAL A 13 5.34 7.76 -2.99
CA VAL A 13 6.40 8.48 -3.71
C VAL A 13 7.03 7.57 -4.77
N ILE A 14 7.29 6.30 -4.46
CA ILE A 14 7.81 5.33 -5.43
C ILE A 14 6.79 5.07 -6.53
N CYS A 15 5.51 4.89 -6.21
CA CYS A 15 4.45 4.71 -7.20
C CYS A 15 4.33 5.92 -8.12
N PHE A 16 4.37 7.14 -7.56
CA PHE A 16 4.33 8.37 -8.35
C PHE A 16 5.55 8.51 -9.26
N ALA A 17 6.74 8.15 -8.78
CA ALA A 17 7.95 8.14 -9.59
C ALA A 17 7.86 7.11 -10.72
N CYS A 18 7.33 5.91 -10.45
CA CYS A 18 7.08 4.89 -11.46
C CYS A 18 6.08 5.39 -12.50
N ALA A 19 4.93 5.89 -12.08
CA ALA A 19 3.91 6.46 -12.96
C ALA A 19 4.46 7.60 -13.83
N SER A 20 5.27 8.49 -13.26
CA SER A 20 5.91 9.58 -14.01
C SER A 20 6.90 9.04 -15.05
N MET A 21 7.75 8.09 -14.68
CA MET A 21 8.67 7.44 -15.62
C MET A 21 7.92 6.75 -16.76
N ASP A 22 6.78 6.18 -16.45
CA ASP A 22 5.95 5.47 -17.41
C ASP A 22 5.27 6.39 -18.40
N THR A 23 4.71 7.50 -17.92
CA THR A 23 4.18 8.56 -18.78
C THR A 23 5.28 9.12 -19.70
N LEU A 24 6.48 9.36 -19.16
CA LEU A 24 7.61 9.82 -19.97
C LEU A 24 8.01 8.77 -21.03
N ARG A 25 8.09 7.50 -20.66
CA ARG A 25 8.40 6.41 -21.59
C ARG A 25 7.35 6.27 -22.69
N GLU A 26 6.08 6.39 -22.34
CA GLU A 26 4.97 6.34 -23.30
C GLU A 26 5.05 7.47 -24.33
N THR A 27 5.53 8.66 -23.95
CA THR A 27 5.75 9.75 -24.93
C THR A 27 6.89 9.47 -25.90
N THR A 28 7.85 8.61 -25.52
CA THR A 28 9.02 8.26 -26.35
C THR A 28 8.87 6.93 -27.09
N ASP A 29 7.86 6.12 -26.77
CA ASP A 29 7.69 4.80 -27.38
C ASP A 29 7.08 4.93 -28.79
N HIS A 30 7.91 4.64 -29.80
CA HIS A 30 7.53 4.63 -31.21
C HIS A 30 7.24 3.21 -31.73
N GLY A 31 7.11 2.22 -30.84
CA GLY A 31 6.83 0.83 -31.22
C GLY A 31 5.43 0.61 -31.81
N PRO A 32 5.16 -0.61 -32.33
CA PRO A 32 3.82 -1.01 -32.79
C PRO A 32 2.76 -1.00 -31.66
N HIS A 33 3.22 -0.92 -30.40
CA HIS A 33 2.43 -0.67 -29.21
C HIS A 33 1.96 0.79 -29.16
N LYS A 34 1.17 1.22 -30.16
CA LYS A 34 0.44 2.49 -30.05
C LYS A 34 -0.35 2.49 -28.75
N LYS A 35 -0.19 3.56 -27.96
CA LYS A 35 -1.02 4.00 -26.81
C LYS A 35 -2.14 3.01 -26.48
N HIS A 36 -1.88 2.08 -25.56
CA HIS A 36 -2.93 1.15 -25.14
C HIS A 36 -3.98 1.97 -24.36
N PRO A 37 -5.28 1.93 -24.71
CA PRO A 37 -6.30 2.73 -24.03
C PRO A 37 -6.58 2.26 -22.59
N THR A 38 -6.04 1.09 -22.22
CA THR A 38 -6.19 0.51 -20.88
C THR A 38 -4.89 0.57 -20.11
N THR A 39 -4.99 0.38 -18.80
CA THR A 39 -3.83 0.16 -17.93
C THR A 39 -2.86 -0.83 -18.56
N PRO A 40 -1.54 -0.56 -18.55
CA PRO A 40 -0.57 -1.41 -19.20
C PRO A 40 -0.63 -2.81 -18.58
N SER A 41 -0.99 -3.80 -19.41
CA SER A 41 -1.11 -5.20 -19.02
C SER A 41 0.23 -5.93 -18.99
N TYR A 42 1.34 -5.25 -19.33
CA TYR A 42 2.67 -5.81 -19.36
C TYR A 42 3.48 -5.48 -18.11
N TRP A 43 4.37 -6.40 -17.74
CA TRP A 43 5.28 -6.24 -16.61
C TRP A 43 6.36 -5.20 -16.91
N ARG A 44 6.43 -4.14 -16.11
CA ARG A 44 7.45 -3.11 -16.25
C ARG A 44 8.77 -3.59 -15.63
N GLN A 45 9.84 -3.58 -16.42
CA GLN A 45 11.12 -4.22 -16.05
C GLN A 45 12.12 -3.31 -15.34
N SER A 46 11.75 -2.07 -14.97
CA SER A 46 12.70 -1.18 -14.30
C SER A 46 12.98 -1.66 -12.87
N LYS A 47 14.15 -1.31 -12.33
CA LYS A 47 14.51 -1.62 -10.93
C LYS A 47 13.52 -0.98 -9.94
N LEU A 48 13.02 0.23 -10.25
CA LEU A 48 12.04 0.92 -9.41
C LEU A 48 10.70 0.19 -9.36
N HIS A 49 10.22 -0.34 -10.49
CA HIS A 49 9.02 -1.18 -10.50
C HIS A 49 9.19 -2.43 -9.64
N ARG A 50 10.37 -3.09 -9.72
CA ARG A 50 10.64 -4.26 -8.87
C ARG A 50 10.66 -3.92 -7.37
N ILE A 51 11.16 -2.73 -7.00
CA ILE A 51 11.12 -2.26 -5.61
C ILE A 51 9.69 -1.95 -5.20
N SER A 52 8.93 -1.27 -6.06
CA SER A 52 7.50 -0.98 -5.85
C SER A 52 6.70 -2.26 -5.64
N ASP A 53 6.84 -3.23 -6.54
CA ASP A 53 6.18 -4.54 -6.44
C ASP A 53 6.56 -5.28 -5.17
N PHE A 54 7.84 -5.25 -4.80
CA PHE A 54 8.30 -5.86 -3.56
C PHE A 54 7.62 -5.22 -2.34
N MET A 55 7.68 -3.89 -2.22
CA MET A 55 7.04 -3.14 -1.13
C MET A 55 5.53 -3.35 -1.09
N TYR A 56 4.89 -3.41 -2.25
CA TYR A 56 3.46 -3.66 -2.37
C TYR A 56 3.08 -4.98 -1.70
N PHE A 57 3.77 -6.07 -2.06
CA PHE A 57 3.45 -7.40 -1.55
C PHE A 57 3.94 -7.67 -0.12
N THR A 58 5.04 -7.07 0.30
CA THR A 58 5.59 -7.33 1.64
C THR A 58 5.03 -6.42 2.71
N ALA A 59 4.66 -5.18 2.35
CA ALA A 59 4.34 -4.16 3.35
C ALA A 59 3.00 -3.47 3.06
N ALA A 60 2.85 -2.80 1.91
CA ALA A 60 1.67 -1.96 1.65
C ALA A 60 0.37 -2.76 1.73
N LEU A 61 0.26 -3.86 0.97
CA LEU A 61 -0.91 -4.72 0.95
C LEU A 61 -1.18 -5.41 2.30
N PRO A 62 -0.25 -6.20 2.87
CA PRO A 62 -0.54 -6.93 4.12
C PRO A 62 -0.76 -5.99 5.30
N VAL A 63 0.12 -5.00 5.51
CA VAL A 63 0.00 -4.09 6.66
C VAL A 63 -1.23 -3.20 6.53
N GLY A 64 -1.49 -2.66 5.34
CA GLY A 64 -2.66 -1.82 5.08
C GLY A 64 -3.97 -2.59 5.26
N ALA A 65 -4.05 -3.81 4.72
CA ALA A 65 -5.23 -4.66 4.87
C ALA A 65 -5.45 -5.08 6.33
N VAL A 66 -4.43 -5.57 7.02
CA VAL A 66 -4.55 -5.97 8.44
C VAL A 66 -4.96 -4.79 9.30
N THR A 67 -4.35 -3.61 9.12
CA THR A 67 -4.69 -2.42 9.90
C THR A 67 -6.14 -2.03 9.72
N CYS A 68 -6.64 -1.99 8.49
CA CYS A 68 -8.01 -1.59 8.23
C CYS A 68 -9.02 -2.67 8.70
N ILE A 69 -8.72 -3.96 8.48
CA ILE A 69 -9.59 -5.05 8.92
C ILE A 69 -9.69 -5.06 10.45
N LEU A 70 -8.56 -4.97 11.15
CA LEU A 70 -8.53 -4.93 12.61
C LEU A 70 -9.24 -3.68 13.14
N PHE A 71 -9.05 -2.53 12.51
CA PHE A 71 -9.77 -1.32 12.87
C PHE A 71 -11.30 -1.53 12.82
N TRP A 72 -11.84 -2.02 11.71
CA TRP A 72 -13.27 -2.28 11.59
C TRP A 72 -13.76 -3.38 12.53
N TYR A 73 -12.96 -4.43 12.74
CA TYR A 73 -13.27 -5.50 13.67
C TYR A 73 -13.41 -4.97 15.11
N PHE A 74 -12.41 -4.24 15.60
CA PHE A 74 -12.48 -3.68 16.95
C PHE A 74 -13.53 -2.57 17.04
N TYR A 75 -13.73 -1.78 15.99
CA TYR A 75 -14.72 -0.70 16.00
C TYR A 75 -16.15 -1.25 16.09
N ALA A 76 -16.43 -2.37 15.42
CA ALA A 76 -17.74 -3.02 15.45
C ALA A 76 -18.03 -3.76 16.77
N ASN A 77 -17.01 -4.33 17.42
CA ASN A 77 -17.19 -5.14 18.64
C ASN A 77 -17.00 -4.34 19.92
N GLU A 78 -15.95 -3.51 20.01
CA GLU A 78 -15.58 -2.74 21.20
C GLU A 78 -15.04 -1.35 20.80
N PRO A 79 -15.89 -0.41 20.35
CA PRO A 79 -15.44 0.91 19.86
C PRO A 79 -14.66 1.70 20.92
N LYS A 80 -15.02 1.55 22.20
CA LYS A 80 -14.32 2.17 23.35
C LYS A 80 -12.87 1.70 23.50
N LEU A 81 -12.49 0.56 22.93
CA LEU A 81 -11.11 0.05 22.96
C LEU A 81 -10.20 0.85 22.02
N ILE A 82 -10.73 1.28 20.86
CA ILE A 82 -9.95 2.06 19.87
C ILE A 82 -10.01 3.54 20.20
N THR A 83 -11.20 4.06 20.50
CA THR A 83 -11.42 5.49 20.77
C THR A 83 -11.98 5.63 22.17
N PRO A 84 -11.12 5.70 23.20
CA PRO A 84 -11.57 6.04 24.55
C PRO A 84 -12.09 7.48 24.58
N GLU A 85 -12.92 7.82 25.57
CA GLU A 85 -13.64 9.10 25.63
C GLU A 85 -12.70 10.32 25.57
N TRP A 86 -11.51 10.24 26.16
CA TRP A 86 -10.50 11.30 26.08
C TRP A 86 -9.92 11.51 24.67
N ALA A 87 -9.93 10.48 23.82
CA ALA A 87 -9.43 10.56 22.45
C ALA A 87 -10.48 11.16 21.50
N GLU A 88 -11.77 10.99 21.78
CA GLU A 88 -12.86 11.63 21.01
C GLU A 88 -12.83 13.16 21.12
N GLU A 89 -12.36 13.70 22.26
CA GLU A 89 -12.15 15.14 22.44
C GLU A 89 -11.00 15.69 21.58
N LEU A 90 -9.98 14.86 21.31
CA LEU A 90 -8.76 15.27 20.59
C LEU A 90 -8.87 15.06 19.08
N ILE A 91 -9.50 13.96 18.66
CA ILE A 91 -9.60 13.55 17.26
C ILE A 91 -11.07 13.30 16.96
N SER A 92 -11.63 14.06 16.01
CA SER A 92 -13.00 13.83 15.57
C SER A 92 -13.15 12.40 15.03
N SER A 93 -14.24 11.74 15.42
CA SER A 93 -14.53 10.36 14.99
C SER A 93 -14.38 10.19 13.47
N SER A 94 -14.91 11.12 12.67
CA SER A 94 -14.78 11.10 11.20
C SER A 94 -13.33 11.09 10.72
N MET A 95 -12.44 11.86 11.36
CA MET A 95 -11.04 11.91 10.98
C MET A 95 -10.32 10.60 11.33
N ASN A 96 -10.62 10.01 12.48
CA ASN A 96 -10.09 8.71 12.88
C ASN A 96 -10.49 7.62 11.86
N HIS A 97 -11.77 7.57 11.47
CA HIS A 97 -12.27 6.65 10.44
C HIS A 97 -11.56 6.82 9.11
N ILE A 98 -11.40 8.05 8.63
CA ILE A 98 -10.74 8.32 7.36
C ILE A 98 -9.28 7.85 7.42
N MET A 99 -8.53 8.21 8.46
CA MET A 99 -7.11 7.86 8.56
C MET A 99 -6.86 6.35 8.60
N LEU A 100 -7.70 5.60 9.33
CA LEU A 100 -7.53 4.16 9.49
C LEU A 100 -8.12 3.36 8.32
N THR A 101 -9.12 3.89 7.61
CA THR A 101 -9.73 3.23 6.46
C THR A 101 -9.04 3.57 5.14
N ALA A 102 -8.45 4.76 5.00
CA ALA A 102 -7.92 5.26 3.73
C ALA A 102 -6.88 4.36 3.08
N SER A 103 -6.10 3.61 3.88
CA SER A 103 -5.10 2.67 3.37
C SER A 103 -5.69 1.67 2.39
N LEU A 104 -6.85 1.08 2.69
CA LEU A 104 -7.43 0.03 1.85
C LEU A 104 -7.90 0.51 0.48
N PRO A 105 -8.72 1.57 0.35
CA PRO A 105 -9.11 2.09 -0.96
C PRO A 105 -7.91 2.45 -1.84
N PHE A 106 -6.87 3.07 -1.30
CA PHE A 106 -5.68 3.41 -2.08
C PHE A 106 -4.93 2.16 -2.57
N ILE A 107 -4.74 1.17 -1.69
CA ILE A 107 -4.14 -0.11 -2.07
C ILE A 107 -4.97 -0.80 -3.16
N LEU A 108 -6.30 -0.83 -3.02
CA LEU A 108 -7.19 -1.47 -3.99
C LEU A 108 -7.17 -0.76 -5.35
N VAL A 109 -7.19 0.58 -5.36
CA VAL A 109 -7.05 1.36 -6.59
C VAL A 109 -5.72 1.05 -7.27
N ASP A 110 -4.64 0.97 -6.49
CA ASP A 110 -3.33 0.58 -7.03
C ASP A 110 -3.33 -0.86 -7.57
N THR A 111 -3.95 -1.83 -6.87
CA THR A 111 -4.11 -3.20 -7.38
C THR A 111 -4.85 -3.25 -8.71
N LEU A 112 -5.88 -2.41 -8.88
CA LEU A 112 -6.71 -2.37 -10.09
C LEU A 112 -6.00 -1.66 -11.26
N LEU A 113 -5.17 -0.67 -10.95
CA LEU A 113 -4.49 0.14 -11.97
C LEU A 113 -3.10 -0.39 -12.34
N THR A 114 -2.45 -1.12 -11.44
CA THR A 114 -1.06 -1.55 -11.56
C THR A 114 -0.95 -3.08 -11.56
N CYS A 115 -0.32 -3.63 -12.60
CA CYS A 115 0.00 -5.05 -12.66
C CYS A 115 1.27 -5.34 -11.84
N HIS A 116 1.11 -5.63 -10.54
CA HIS A 116 2.22 -5.91 -9.64
C HIS A 116 2.73 -7.35 -9.77
N ARG A 117 4.05 -7.52 -9.84
CA ARG A 117 4.68 -8.84 -9.87
C ARG A 117 4.97 -9.35 -8.48
N ALA A 118 4.28 -10.41 -8.06
CA ALA A 118 4.54 -11.05 -6.78
C ALA A 118 6.01 -11.52 -6.65
N PRO A 119 6.67 -11.24 -5.50
CA PRO A 119 7.95 -11.86 -5.19
C PRO A 119 7.77 -13.37 -5.03
N SER A 120 8.87 -14.12 -5.06
CA SER A 120 8.79 -15.57 -4.80
C SER A 120 8.20 -15.84 -3.41
N ARG A 121 7.39 -16.90 -3.28
CA ARG A 121 6.74 -17.26 -2.00
C ARG A 121 7.72 -17.36 -0.83
N LYS A 122 8.91 -17.92 -1.07
CA LYS A 122 9.98 -18.03 -0.06
C LYS A 122 10.43 -16.66 0.46
N ILE A 123 10.68 -15.72 -0.46
CA ILE A 123 11.09 -14.35 -0.10
C ILE A 123 9.96 -13.65 0.64
N GLY A 124 8.72 -13.75 0.14
CA GLY A 124 7.55 -13.17 0.81
C GLY A 124 7.40 -13.69 2.24
N SER A 125 7.47 -15.01 2.45
CA SER A 125 7.40 -15.60 3.79
C SER A 125 8.52 -15.12 4.70
N VAL A 126 9.77 -15.08 4.22
CA VAL A 126 10.91 -14.60 5.03
C VAL A 126 10.70 -13.16 5.48
N VAL A 127 10.25 -12.28 4.59
CA VAL A 127 10.03 -10.87 4.91
C VAL A 127 8.90 -10.71 5.92
N VAL A 128 7.76 -11.37 5.71
CA VAL A 128 6.64 -11.33 6.66
C VAL A 128 7.05 -11.85 8.04
N THR A 129 7.79 -12.97 8.09
CA THR A 129 8.32 -13.48 9.36
C THR A 129 9.29 -12.49 10.01
N ALA A 130 10.14 -11.82 9.24
CA ALA A 130 11.07 -10.81 9.75
C ALA A 130 10.34 -9.57 10.29
N GLU A 131 9.30 -9.10 9.61
CA GLU A 131 8.47 -7.97 10.07
C GLU A 131 7.75 -8.31 11.38
N VAL A 132 7.16 -9.51 11.47
CA VAL A 132 6.52 -9.98 12.70
C VAL A 132 7.54 -10.10 13.83
N ALA A 133 8.71 -10.68 13.58
CA ALA A 133 9.77 -10.79 14.58
C ALA A 133 10.27 -9.42 15.05
N PHE A 134 10.43 -8.47 14.11
CA PHE A 134 10.83 -7.10 14.42
C PHE A 134 9.78 -6.39 15.29
N TYR A 135 8.50 -6.56 14.98
CA TYR A 135 7.42 -6.00 15.78
C TYR A 135 7.41 -6.56 17.21
N TYR A 136 7.64 -7.85 17.40
CA TYR A 136 7.74 -8.46 18.73
C TYR A 136 9.04 -8.12 19.49
N SER A 137 10.05 -7.58 18.80
CA SER A 137 11.32 -7.18 19.42
C SER A 137 11.36 -5.74 19.94
N MET A 138 10.38 -4.92 19.55
CA MET A 138 10.21 -3.53 20.00
C MET A 138 9.37 -3.47 21.26
#